data_AF-A0A3L6JC67-F1
#
_entry.id   AF-A0A3L6JC67-F1
#
_cell.length_a   1.000
_cell.length_b   1.000
_cell.length_c   1.000
_cell.angle_alpha   90.00
_cell.angle_beta   90.00
_cell.angle_gamma   90.00
#
_symmetry.space_group_name_H-M   'P 1'
#
loop_
_entity.id
_entity.type
_entity.pdbx_description
1 polymer ?
#
loop_
_entity_poly.entity_id
_entity_poly.type
_entity_poly.pdbx_seq_one_letter_code
_entity_poly.pdbx_strand_id
1 'polypeptide(L)'
;MSDHEIETLAAASGQRLVREFADKYANLRERVRRLPMAEAKETSTQLSCPLEVAQVASLVNLDGILSAKEAVGIISGELQRRATVGEDVPNISSNILDFSLVEGRWIEYIYGSFARELELKTRELSNLESAAESENITVEKALIILNARTKLAEGFIMPAIRAWLAEHPKSNSEDLLMAFGPAVTKWKPSTLKGKLLQLRRRNQAMFRQLRTALTSASESATVDATMARIDSLVDGLGADMSRMSPNVVAHFIVHIAPRPTGRGDKSRYVEVGVSSTRGDKTEPDMASPFDFLERDVRLARRRSGADQTAYLNEHISRVIRVLKYQGNSISDCVERCVLEIRERLHLQNAPASEIIEKAKAELADAPAEQRDEIATRIVSDFINSYVIVG
;
A
#
# COMPACT_ATOMS: atom_id res chain seq x y z
N MET A 1 -9.39 -22.06 -12.81
CA MET A 1 -7.96 -22.41 -12.70
C MET A 1 -7.90 -23.83 -12.18
N SER A 2 -7.03 -24.68 -12.75
CA SER A 2 -6.88 -26.05 -12.24
C SER A 2 -6.00 -26.07 -10.99
N ASP A 3 -6.20 -27.05 -10.11
CA ASP A 3 -5.35 -27.20 -8.91
C ASP A 3 -3.87 -27.40 -9.30
N HIS A 4 -3.60 -28.02 -10.45
CA HIS A 4 -2.24 -28.17 -10.99
C HIS A 4 -1.54 -26.83 -11.31
N GLU A 5 -2.28 -25.84 -11.82
CA GLU A 5 -1.75 -24.50 -12.06
C GLU A 5 -1.40 -23.81 -10.73
N ILE A 6 -2.22 -24.01 -9.69
CA ILE A 6 -1.98 -23.46 -8.35
C ILE A 6 -0.73 -24.11 -7.74
N GLU A 7 -0.60 -25.43 -7.83
CA GLU A 7 0.56 -26.18 -7.35
C GLU A 7 1.85 -25.73 -8.03
N THR A 8 1.80 -25.52 -9.35
CA THR A 8 2.96 -25.04 -10.13
C THR A 8 3.37 -23.64 -9.70
N LEU A 9 2.41 -22.73 -9.50
CA LEU A 9 2.69 -21.38 -9.00
C LEU A 9 3.25 -21.41 -7.58
N ALA A 10 2.66 -22.22 -6.70
CA ALA A 10 3.12 -22.38 -5.33
C ALA A 10 4.54 -22.97 -5.27
N ALA A 11 4.85 -23.95 -6.12
CA ALA A 11 6.18 -24.53 -6.24
C ALA A 11 7.20 -23.50 -6.74
N ALA A 12 6.88 -22.72 -7.77
CA ALA A 12 7.75 -21.67 -8.29
C ALA A 12 8.00 -20.57 -7.25
N SER A 13 6.95 -20.14 -6.54
CA SER A 13 7.05 -19.16 -5.46
C SER A 13 7.88 -19.69 -4.28
N GLY A 14 7.68 -20.96 -3.91
CA GLY A 14 8.48 -21.63 -2.89
C GLY A 14 9.96 -21.74 -3.28
N GLN A 15 10.27 -22.13 -4.51
CA GLN A 15 11.64 -22.16 -5.01
C GLN A 15 12.29 -20.78 -5.00
N ARG A 16 11.53 -19.74 -5.37
CA ARG A 16 11.99 -18.35 -5.31
C ARG A 16 12.29 -17.92 -3.88
N LEU A 17 11.42 -18.23 -2.93
CA LEU A 17 11.64 -17.96 -1.50
C LEU A 17 12.93 -18.62 -1.02
N VAL A 18 13.12 -19.91 -1.33
CA VAL A 18 14.32 -20.66 -0.95
C VAL A 18 15.58 -20.02 -1.54
N ARG A 19 15.55 -19.60 -2.81
CA ARG A 19 16.68 -18.89 -3.44
C ARG A 19 16.94 -17.54 -2.77
N GLU A 20 15.92 -16.71 -2.57
CA GLU A 20 16.07 -15.42 -1.87
C GLU A 20 16.64 -15.61 -0.47
N PHE A 21 16.24 -16.67 0.24
CA PHE A 21 16.74 -17.00 1.57
C PHE A 21 18.19 -17.49 1.53
N ALA A 22 18.55 -18.34 0.57
CA ALA A 22 19.92 -18.83 0.41
C ALA A 22 20.89 -17.69 0.06
N ASP A 23 20.50 -16.83 -0.88
CA ASP A 23 21.34 -15.73 -1.37
C ASP A 23 21.49 -14.62 -0.33
N LYS A 24 20.41 -14.26 0.38
CA LYS A 24 20.44 -13.18 1.38
C LYS A 24 21.01 -13.63 2.73
N TYR A 25 20.77 -14.87 3.18
CA TYR A 25 21.26 -15.33 4.49
C TYR A 25 22.78 -15.49 4.54
N ALA A 26 23.38 -16.00 3.45
CA ALA A 26 24.83 -16.04 3.32
C ALA A 26 25.44 -14.64 3.41
N ASN A 27 24.74 -13.64 2.86
CA ASN A 27 25.15 -12.25 2.91
C ASN A 27 24.93 -11.61 4.30
N LEU A 28 23.81 -11.90 4.97
CA LEU A 28 23.47 -11.28 6.26
C LEU A 28 24.51 -11.59 7.34
N ARG A 29 24.93 -12.85 7.47
CA ARG A 29 25.96 -13.25 8.44
C ARG A 29 27.29 -12.54 8.19
N GLU A 30 27.71 -12.41 6.93
CA GLU A 30 28.94 -11.70 6.56
C GLU A 30 28.83 -10.19 6.80
N ARG A 31 27.66 -9.59 6.54
CA ARG A 31 27.41 -8.17 6.79
C ARG A 31 27.40 -7.85 8.29
N VAL A 32 26.81 -8.71 9.12
CA VAL A 32 26.85 -8.57 10.58
C VAL A 32 28.29 -8.59 11.11
N ARG A 33 29.16 -9.45 10.57
CA ARG A 33 30.59 -9.49 10.95
C ARG A 33 31.35 -8.19 10.63
N ARG A 34 30.90 -7.47 9.59
CA ARG A 34 31.52 -6.21 9.14
C ARG A 34 30.93 -4.97 9.82
N LEU A 35 29.84 -5.13 10.58
CA LEU A 35 29.20 -4.02 11.27
C LEU A 35 30.14 -3.43 12.33
N PRO A 36 30.27 -2.10 12.42
CA PRO A 36 31.02 -1.46 13.50
C PRO A 36 30.47 -1.84 14.87
N MET A 37 31.31 -2.44 15.71
CA MET A 37 30.89 -2.91 17.05
C MET A 37 30.43 -1.78 17.98
N ALA A 38 30.85 -0.53 17.74
CA ALA A 38 30.45 0.61 18.55
C ALA A 38 28.93 0.88 18.46
N GLU A 39 28.38 0.83 17.25
CA GLU A 39 26.95 1.09 16.99
C GLU A 39 26.06 -0.01 17.58
N ALA A 40 26.47 -1.27 17.43
CA ALA A 40 25.75 -2.40 18.02
C ALA A 40 25.78 -2.38 19.56
N LYS A 41 26.91 -1.99 20.17
CA LYS A 41 27.03 -1.85 21.64
C LYS A 41 26.16 -0.71 22.17
N GLU A 42 26.12 0.42 21.47
CA GLU A 42 25.24 1.53 21.80
C GLU A 42 23.78 1.08 21.77
N THR A 43 23.35 0.45 20.67
CA THR A 43 21.99 -0.09 20.49
C THR A 43 21.64 -1.11 21.58
N SER A 44 22.55 -2.03 21.89
CA SER A 44 22.39 -3.04 22.96
C SER A 44 22.17 -2.38 24.31
N THR A 45 22.95 -1.34 24.63
CA THR A 45 22.85 -0.62 25.90
C THR A 45 21.54 0.19 25.98
N GLN A 46 21.22 0.93 24.93
CA GLN A 46 20.02 1.79 24.88
C GLN A 46 18.72 0.99 24.94
N LEU A 47 18.68 -0.17 24.27
CA LEU A 47 17.48 -1.00 24.15
C LEU A 47 17.47 -2.20 25.11
N SER A 48 18.51 -2.35 25.94
CA SER A 48 18.64 -3.43 26.94
C SER A 48 18.43 -4.83 26.32
N CYS A 49 19.12 -5.11 25.21
CA CYS A 49 19.02 -6.40 24.50
C CYS A 49 20.42 -7.04 24.31
N PRO A 50 20.49 -8.36 24.07
CA PRO A 50 21.76 -9.03 23.75
C PRO A 50 22.50 -8.36 22.59
N LEU A 51 23.83 -8.35 22.63
CA LEU A 51 24.64 -7.70 21.60
C LEU A 51 24.37 -8.28 20.21
N GLU A 52 24.13 -9.59 20.14
CA GLU A 52 23.86 -10.32 18.91
C GLU A 52 22.52 -9.91 18.28
N VAL A 53 21.49 -9.66 19.11
CA VAL A 53 20.22 -9.09 18.67
C VAL A 53 20.42 -7.66 18.17
N ALA A 54 21.18 -6.86 18.92
CA ALA A 54 21.48 -5.48 18.53
C ALA A 54 22.25 -5.40 17.21
N GLN A 55 23.21 -6.29 16.97
CA GLN A 55 23.97 -6.36 15.70
C GLN A 55 23.04 -6.55 14.50
N VAL A 56 22.12 -7.52 14.57
CA VAL A 56 21.18 -7.77 13.47
C VAL A 56 20.20 -6.60 13.32
N ALA A 57 19.68 -6.07 14.43
CA ALA A 57 18.74 -4.95 14.41
C ALA A 57 19.36 -3.64 13.84
N SER A 58 20.62 -3.34 14.18
CA SER A 58 21.36 -2.22 13.61
C SER A 58 21.54 -2.39 12.10
N LEU A 59 21.83 -3.60 11.62
CA LEU A 59 21.96 -3.86 10.19
C LEU A 59 20.63 -3.67 9.44
N VAL A 60 19.53 -4.18 9.99
CA VAL A 60 18.17 -3.98 9.44
C VAL A 60 17.81 -2.49 9.37
N ASN A 61 18.26 -1.70 10.35
CA ASN A 61 18.08 -0.26 10.38
C ASN A 61 18.92 0.46 9.31
N LEU A 62 20.18 0.06 9.13
CA LEU A 62 21.04 0.59 8.08
C LEU A 62 20.51 0.29 6.67
N ASP A 63 19.82 -0.84 6.50
CA ASP A 63 19.13 -1.19 5.24
C ASP A 63 17.81 -0.43 5.03
N GLY A 64 17.38 0.37 6.01
CA GLY A 64 16.16 1.18 5.92
C GLY A 64 14.87 0.35 5.94
N ILE A 65 14.91 -0.88 6.46
CA ILE A 65 13.75 -1.79 6.47
C ILE A 65 12.85 -1.51 7.68
N LEU A 66 13.44 -1.43 8.87
CA LEU A 66 12.78 -1.10 10.14
C LEU A 66 13.75 -0.34 11.04
N SER A 67 13.22 0.45 11.98
CA SER A 67 14.08 1.05 13.00
C SER A 67 14.70 -0.04 13.89
N ALA A 68 15.88 0.23 14.45
CA ALA A 68 16.56 -0.73 15.35
C ALA A 68 15.65 -1.14 16.53
N LYS A 69 14.87 -0.20 17.06
CA LYS A 69 13.89 -0.47 18.13
C LYS A 69 12.79 -1.44 17.71
N GLU A 70 12.25 -1.30 16.51
CA GLU A 70 11.22 -2.19 15.98
C GLU A 70 11.79 -3.59 15.72
N ALA A 71 12.99 -3.66 15.11
CA ALA A 71 13.67 -4.92 14.85
C ALA A 71 14.01 -5.66 16.15
N VAL A 72 14.58 -4.98 17.15
CA VAL A 72 14.81 -5.57 18.49
C VAL A 72 13.50 -6.06 19.10
N GLY A 73 12.42 -5.30 18.98
CA GLY A 73 11.10 -5.67 19.51
C GLY A 73 10.55 -6.95 18.89
N ILE A 74 10.71 -7.14 17.57
CA ILE A 74 10.29 -8.35 16.87
C ILE A 74 11.15 -9.55 17.29
N ILE A 75 12.48 -9.42 17.22
CA ILE A 75 13.41 -10.52 17.54
C ILE A 75 13.24 -10.95 19.01
N SER A 76 13.14 -9.99 19.93
CA SER A 76 12.96 -10.27 21.36
C SER A 76 11.58 -10.85 21.66
N GLY A 77 10.54 -10.42 20.94
CA GLY A 77 9.20 -10.99 21.05
C GLY A 77 9.16 -12.47 20.67
N GLU A 78 9.88 -12.86 19.60
CA GLU A 78 9.99 -14.26 19.19
C GLU A 78 10.82 -15.09 20.19
N LEU A 79 11.92 -14.55 20.74
CA LEU A 79 12.64 -15.22 21.84
C LEU A 79 11.71 -15.52 23.01
N GLN A 80 10.92 -14.53 23.43
CA GLN A 80 9.99 -14.69 24.53
C GLN A 80 8.87 -15.70 24.21
N ARG A 81 8.35 -15.69 22.97
CA ARG A 81 7.36 -16.69 22.52
C ARG A 81 7.93 -18.09 22.58
N ARG A 82 9.15 -18.30 22.10
CA ARG A 82 9.83 -19.60 22.13
C ARG A 82 10.03 -20.10 23.56
N ALA A 83 10.45 -19.21 24.47
CA ALA A 83 10.54 -19.53 25.89
C ALA A 83 9.20 -19.98 26.48
N THR A 84 8.09 -19.30 26.18
CA THR A 84 6.76 -19.66 26.73
C THR A 84 6.21 -20.98 26.19
N VAL A 85 6.61 -21.42 25.00
CA VAL A 85 6.21 -22.72 24.42
C VAL A 85 7.23 -23.86 24.69
N GLY A 86 8.25 -23.59 25.49
CA GLY A 86 9.29 -24.55 25.86
C GLY A 86 10.29 -24.88 24.76
N GLU A 87 10.48 -23.95 23.80
CA GLU A 87 11.47 -24.02 22.71
C GLU A 87 12.56 -22.95 22.90
N ASP A 88 12.90 -22.68 24.16
CA ASP A 88 13.78 -21.56 24.53
C ASP A 88 15.14 -21.65 23.82
N VAL A 89 15.65 -20.50 23.37
CA VAL A 89 16.96 -20.42 22.73
C VAL A 89 18.00 -20.36 23.84
N PRO A 90 18.94 -21.32 23.93
CA PRO A 90 19.93 -21.30 25.00
C PRO A 90 20.68 -19.97 25.00
N ASN A 91 20.82 -19.35 26.18
CA ASN A 91 21.46 -18.05 26.37
C ASN A 91 22.99 -18.15 26.21
N ILE A 92 23.42 -18.48 25.00
CA ILE A 92 24.78 -18.61 24.53
C ILE A 92 24.87 -17.71 23.30
N SER A 93 25.87 -16.84 23.24
CA SER A 93 26.06 -15.85 22.16
C SER A 93 25.91 -16.44 20.76
N SER A 94 26.50 -17.61 20.49
CA SER A 94 26.37 -18.28 19.18
C SER A 94 24.92 -18.61 18.82
N ASN A 95 24.15 -19.11 19.79
CA ASN A 95 22.77 -19.53 19.57
C ASN A 95 21.85 -18.31 19.41
N ILE A 96 22.06 -17.26 20.21
CA ILE A 96 21.32 -16.00 20.08
C ILE A 96 21.62 -15.35 18.73
N LEU A 97 22.89 -15.35 18.28
CA LEU A 97 23.25 -14.83 16.97
C LEU A 97 22.61 -15.61 15.84
N ASP A 98 22.69 -16.94 15.86
CA ASP A 98 22.11 -17.78 14.82
C ASP A 98 20.59 -17.63 14.73
N PHE A 99 19.93 -17.58 15.88
CA PHE A 99 18.52 -17.25 15.97
C PHE A 99 18.23 -15.85 15.41
N SER A 100 18.98 -14.83 15.85
CA SER A 100 18.76 -13.44 15.44
C SER A 100 18.97 -13.27 13.93
N LEU A 101 19.92 -14.00 13.33
CA LEU A 101 20.12 -14.01 11.88
C LEU A 101 18.91 -14.58 11.14
N VAL A 102 18.30 -15.66 11.65
CA VAL A 102 17.09 -16.26 11.05
C VAL A 102 15.92 -15.28 11.13
N GLU A 103 15.70 -14.66 12.28
CA GLU A 103 14.65 -13.66 12.46
C GLU A 103 14.91 -12.40 11.63
N GLY A 104 16.16 -11.93 11.57
CA GLY A 104 16.58 -10.81 10.72
C GLY A 104 16.23 -11.05 9.25
N ARG A 105 16.47 -12.26 8.74
CA ARG A 105 16.08 -12.65 7.38
C ARG A 105 14.56 -12.60 7.17
N TRP A 106 13.79 -13.09 8.13
CA TRP A 106 12.33 -12.99 8.05
C TRP A 106 11.84 -11.54 8.08
N ILE A 107 12.45 -10.69 8.90
CA ILE A 107 12.18 -9.25 8.90
C ILE A 107 12.47 -8.66 7.53
N GLU A 108 13.67 -8.89 6.96
CA GLU A 108 14.03 -8.37 5.64
C GLU A 108 13.07 -8.82 4.53
N TYR A 109 12.65 -10.08 4.58
CA TYR A 109 11.72 -10.63 3.59
C TYR A 109 10.30 -10.07 3.76
N ILE A 110 9.72 -10.20 4.96
CA ILE A 110 8.32 -9.87 5.25
C ILE A 110 8.09 -8.37 5.12
N TYR A 111 8.97 -7.54 5.70
CA TYR A 111 8.86 -6.08 5.67
C TYR A 111 9.42 -5.45 4.39
N GLY A 112 10.24 -6.19 3.63
CA GLY A 112 10.82 -5.76 2.36
C GLY A 112 10.06 -6.31 1.15
N SER A 113 10.62 -7.35 0.50
CA SER A 113 10.15 -7.82 -0.81
C SER A 113 8.72 -8.37 -0.77
N PHE A 114 8.34 -9.12 0.27
CA PHE A 114 7.02 -9.71 0.39
C PHE A 114 5.91 -8.65 0.44
N ALA A 115 6.00 -7.69 1.37
CA ALA A 115 4.98 -6.65 1.52
C ALA A 115 4.84 -5.82 0.23
N ARG A 116 5.96 -5.45 -0.40
CA ARG A 116 5.97 -4.70 -1.66
C ARG A 116 5.33 -5.49 -2.81
N GLU A 117 5.65 -6.76 -2.96
CA GLU A 117 5.06 -7.61 -4.01
C GLU A 117 3.58 -7.88 -3.76
N LEU A 118 3.19 -8.08 -2.50
CA LEU A 118 1.80 -8.27 -2.12
C LEU A 118 0.98 -7.04 -2.52
N GLU A 119 1.44 -5.83 -2.19
CA GLU A 119 0.79 -4.57 -2.56
C GLU A 119 0.60 -4.42 -4.08
N LEU A 120 1.62 -4.77 -4.87
CA LEU A 120 1.52 -4.74 -6.33
C LEU A 120 0.48 -5.73 -6.85
N LYS A 121 0.45 -6.95 -6.32
CA LYS A 121 -0.46 -8.02 -6.75
C LYS A 121 -1.90 -7.82 -6.27
N THR A 122 -2.11 -7.20 -5.10
CA THR A 122 -3.46 -6.90 -4.60
C THR A 122 -4.16 -5.78 -5.35
N ARG A 123 -3.42 -4.94 -6.09
CA ARG A 123 -4.00 -3.87 -6.89
C ARG A 123 -4.96 -4.37 -7.98
N GLU A 124 -4.58 -5.41 -8.71
CA GLU A 124 -5.44 -6.01 -9.74
C GLU A 124 -6.70 -6.60 -9.12
N LEU A 125 -6.55 -7.32 -8.01
CA LEU A 125 -7.65 -7.91 -7.27
C LEU A 125 -8.61 -6.83 -6.74
N SER A 126 -8.09 -5.74 -6.18
CA SER A 126 -8.91 -4.66 -5.65
C SER A 126 -9.79 -4.04 -6.73
N ASN A 127 -9.30 -3.89 -7.97
CA ASN A 127 -10.12 -3.37 -9.07
C ASN A 127 -11.28 -4.32 -9.41
N LEU A 128 -11.03 -5.63 -9.39
CA LEU A 128 -12.06 -6.65 -9.63
C LEU A 128 -13.12 -6.65 -8.53
N GLU A 129 -12.70 -6.56 -7.27
CA GLU A 129 -13.58 -6.51 -6.10
C GLU A 129 -14.38 -5.21 -6.04
N SER A 130 -13.77 -4.04 -6.25
CA SER A 130 -14.48 -2.75 -6.26
C SER A 130 -15.50 -2.64 -7.39
N ALA A 131 -15.21 -3.21 -8.56
CA ALA A 131 -16.21 -3.27 -9.61
C ALA A 131 -17.43 -4.11 -9.20
N ALA A 132 -17.29 -5.03 -8.24
CA ALA A 132 -18.33 -5.93 -7.76
C ALA A 132 -19.14 -5.40 -6.57
N GLU A 133 -18.84 -4.19 -6.08
CA GLU A 133 -19.62 -3.55 -5.01
C GLU A 133 -20.99 -3.01 -5.50
N SER A 134 -21.27 -3.06 -6.81
CA SER A 134 -22.62 -2.86 -7.34
C SER A 134 -23.51 -4.07 -7.05
N GLU A 135 -24.78 -3.85 -6.66
CA GLU A 135 -25.70 -4.86 -6.11
C GLU A 135 -25.96 -6.11 -6.96
N ASN A 136 -25.45 -6.19 -8.20
CA ASN A 136 -25.61 -7.33 -9.10
C ASN A 136 -24.24 -7.90 -9.54
N ILE A 137 -23.63 -8.74 -8.69
CA ILE A 137 -22.45 -9.52 -9.06
C ILE A 137 -22.90 -10.70 -9.94
N THR A 138 -22.41 -10.78 -11.17
CA THR A 138 -22.66 -11.94 -12.05
C THR A 138 -21.83 -13.15 -11.62
N VAL A 139 -22.31 -14.36 -11.95
CA VAL A 139 -21.60 -15.63 -11.69
C VAL A 139 -20.17 -15.60 -12.23
N GLU A 140 -19.99 -15.17 -13.48
CA GLU A 140 -18.68 -15.08 -14.13
C GLU A 140 -17.73 -14.15 -13.36
N LYS A 141 -18.23 -13.00 -12.91
CA LYS A 141 -17.44 -12.05 -12.14
C LYS A 141 -17.06 -12.59 -10.77
N ALA A 142 -17.98 -13.30 -10.11
CA ALA A 142 -17.69 -13.98 -8.85
C ALA A 142 -16.58 -15.03 -9.02
N LEU A 143 -16.64 -15.84 -10.08
CA LEU A 143 -15.61 -16.82 -10.41
C LEU A 143 -14.26 -16.16 -10.71
N ILE A 144 -14.23 -15.03 -11.44
CA ILE A 144 -13.00 -14.28 -11.73
C ILE A 144 -12.37 -13.77 -10.43
N ILE A 145 -13.15 -13.16 -9.53
CA ILE A 145 -12.67 -12.67 -8.24
C ILE A 145 -12.11 -13.81 -7.39
N LEU A 146 -12.83 -14.93 -7.30
CA LEU A 146 -12.40 -16.09 -6.53
C LEU A 146 -11.10 -16.67 -7.09
N ASN A 147 -10.98 -16.86 -8.41
CA ASN A 147 -9.75 -17.33 -9.03
C ASN A 147 -8.57 -16.38 -8.75
N ALA A 148 -8.77 -15.07 -8.87
CA ALA A 148 -7.74 -14.08 -8.57
C ALA A 148 -7.31 -14.12 -7.09
N ARG A 149 -8.26 -14.24 -6.16
CA ARG A 149 -7.98 -14.41 -4.72
C ARG A 149 -7.21 -15.69 -4.45
N THR A 150 -7.65 -16.82 -4.99
CA THR A 150 -7.00 -18.13 -4.82
C THR A 150 -5.59 -18.12 -5.38
N LYS A 151 -5.37 -17.54 -6.57
CA LYS A 151 -4.03 -17.39 -7.16
C LYS A 151 -3.08 -16.62 -6.23
N LEU A 152 -3.55 -15.55 -5.61
CA LEU A 152 -2.73 -14.76 -4.69
C LEU A 152 -2.53 -15.44 -3.33
N ALA A 153 -3.60 -15.94 -2.73
CA ALA A 153 -3.56 -16.59 -1.42
C ALA A 153 -2.76 -17.90 -1.47
N GLU A 154 -3.12 -18.82 -2.37
CA GLU A 154 -2.53 -20.17 -2.44
C GLU A 154 -1.22 -20.19 -3.24
N GLY A 155 -1.11 -19.37 -4.30
CA GLY A 155 0.08 -19.36 -5.17
C GLY A 155 1.24 -18.50 -4.66
N PHE A 156 0.97 -17.42 -3.92
CA PHE A 156 2.00 -16.47 -3.48
C PHE A 156 2.17 -16.40 -1.95
N ILE A 157 1.09 -16.26 -1.19
CA ILE A 157 1.17 -16.07 0.27
C ILE A 157 1.39 -17.40 1.01
N MET A 158 0.68 -18.45 0.63
CA MET A 158 0.74 -19.76 1.28
C MET A 158 2.16 -20.34 1.35
N PRO A 159 3.01 -20.28 0.30
CA PRO A 159 4.40 -20.74 0.39
C PRO A 159 5.19 -20.04 1.51
N ALA A 160 5.03 -18.71 1.64
CA ALA A 160 5.69 -17.94 2.69
C ALA A 160 5.17 -18.32 4.10
N ILE A 161 3.85 -18.48 4.24
CA ILE A 161 3.21 -18.95 5.48
C ILE A 161 3.75 -20.31 5.90
N ARG A 162 3.81 -21.28 4.98
CA ARG A 162 4.27 -22.65 5.28
C ARG A 162 5.73 -22.67 5.69
N ALA A 163 6.58 -21.91 4.99
CA ALA A 163 7.99 -21.77 5.34
C ALA A 163 8.18 -21.10 6.71
N TRP A 164 7.41 -20.06 7.01
CA TRP A 164 7.46 -19.37 8.30
C TRP A 164 7.06 -20.31 9.43
N LEU A 165 5.94 -21.02 9.31
CA LEU A 165 5.48 -22.00 10.31
C LEU A 165 6.50 -23.13 10.53
N ALA A 166 7.23 -23.55 9.48
CA ALA A 166 8.26 -24.57 9.59
C ALA A 166 9.49 -24.10 10.40
N GLU A 167 9.84 -22.81 10.33
CA GLU A 167 10.97 -22.24 11.08
C GLU A 167 10.58 -21.70 12.47
N HIS A 168 9.28 -21.58 12.76
CA HIS A 168 8.73 -21.06 14.01
C HIS A 168 7.97 -22.18 14.76
N PRO A 169 8.67 -23.01 15.56
CA PRO A 169 8.06 -24.16 16.20
C PRO A 169 6.92 -23.76 17.14
N LYS A 170 5.90 -24.62 17.20
CA LYS A 170 4.68 -24.44 18.01
C LYS A 170 3.95 -23.11 17.78
N SER A 171 4.24 -22.40 16.69
CA SER A 171 3.50 -21.21 16.30
C SER A 171 2.10 -21.58 15.85
N ASN A 172 1.17 -20.68 16.12
CA ASN A 172 -0.21 -20.80 15.69
C ASN A 172 -0.56 -19.71 14.68
N SER A 173 -1.79 -19.73 14.17
CA SER A 173 -2.23 -18.76 13.15
C SER A 173 -2.35 -17.33 13.68
N GLU A 174 -2.50 -17.12 15.00
CA GLU A 174 -2.46 -15.78 15.59
C GLU A 174 -1.03 -15.23 15.59
N ASP A 175 -0.04 -16.03 15.97
CA ASP A 175 1.38 -15.64 15.88
C ASP A 175 1.74 -15.19 14.46
N LEU A 176 1.29 -15.96 13.48
CA LEU A 176 1.52 -15.66 12.07
C LEU A 176 0.86 -14.35 11.63
N LEU A 177 -0.39 -14.11 12.05
CA LEU A 177 -1.09 -12.85 11.78
C LEU A 177 -0.42 -11.66 12.49
N MET A 178 0.18 -11.87 13.66
CA MET A 178 0.93 -10.85 14.38
C MET A 178 2.30 -10.56 13.75
N ALA A 179 2.91 -11.54 13.06
CA ALA A 179 4.14 -11.35 12.30
C ALA A 179 3.90 -10.66 10.95
N PHE A 180 2.95 -11.16 10.14
CA PHE A 180 2.69 -10.62 8.80
C PHE A 180 1.80 -9.38 8.82
N GLY A 181 0.88 -9.27 9.78
CA GLY A 181 -0.09 -8.19 9.87
C GLY A 181 0.53 -6.79 9.88
N PRO A 182 1.47 -6.46 10.79
CA PRO A 182 2.09 -5.15 10.83
C PRO A 182 2.90 -4.85 9.56
N ALA A 183 3.58 -5.85 9.00
CA ALA A 183 4.37 -5.66 7.79
C ALA A 183 3.52 -5.29 6.58
N VAL A 184 2.38 -5.95 6.44
CA VAL A 184 1.41 -5.75 5.36
C VAL A 184 0.62 -4.45 5.56
N THR A 185 0.14 -4.17 6.77
CA THR A 185 -0.83 -3.08 7.03
C THR A 185 -0.21 -1.80 7.58
N LYS A 186 1.03 -1.88 8.07
CA LYS A 186 1.73 -0.83 8.84
C LYS A 186 0.99 -0.42 10.12
N TRP A 187 0.06 -1.24 10.64
CA TRP A 187 -0.63 -0.95 11.89
C TRP A 187 0.26 -1.25 13.10
N LYS A 188 0.06 -0.46 14.16
CA LYS A 188 0.75 -0.66 15.45
C LYS A 188 0.30 -1.98 16.09
N PRO A 189 1.23 -2.79 16.64
CA PRO A 189 0.91 -4.07 17.29
C PRO A 189 -0.19 -3.97 18.35
N SER A 190 -0.20 -2.88 19.13
CA SER A 190 -1.19 -2.64 20.20
C SER A 190 -2.64 -2.56 19.72
N THR A 191 -2.86 -2.21 18.45
CA THR A 191 -4.21 -2.10 17.86
C THR A 191 -4.53 -3.19 16.86
N LEU A 192 -3.52 -4.00 16.48
CA LEU A 192 -3.62 -4.96 15.39
C LEU A 192 -4.71 -6.00 15.64
N LYS A 193 -4.69 -6.66 16.80
CA LYS A 193 -5.63 -7.73 17.15
C LYS A 193 -7.10 -7.30 17.02
N GLY A 194 -7.43 -6.11 17.54
CA GLY A 194 -8.79 -5.55 17.43
C GLY A 194 -9.21 -5.28 15.97
N LYS A 195 -8.31 -4.72 15.16
CA LYS A 195 -8.56 -4.47 13.73
C LYS A 195 -8.72 -5.77 12.94
N LEU A 196 -7.90 -6.78 13.22
CA LEU A 196 -8.00 -8.10 12.60
C LEU A 196 -9.37 -8.73 12.89
N LEU A 197 -9.86 -8.68 14.14
CA LEU A 197 -11.18 -9.22 14.48
C LEU A 197 -12.32 -8.54 13.70
N GLN A 198 -12.23 -7.21 13.50
CA GLN A 198 -13.21 -6.47 12.70
C GLN A 198 -13.17 -6.88 11.23
N LEU A 199 -11.98 -6.95 10.63
CA LEU A 199 -11.80 -7.26 9.22
C LEU A 199 -12.10 -8.72 8.89
N ARG A 200 -11.90 -9.64 9.84
CA ARG A 200 -12.29 -11.03 9.71
C ARG A 200 -13.78 -11.17 9.39
N ARG A 201 -14.64 -10.41 10.08
CA ARG A 201 -16.10 -10.40 9.83
C ARG A 201 -16.43 -9.85 8.44
N ARG A 202 -15.73 -8.80 8.01
CA ARG A 202 -15.89 -8.24 6.64
C ARG A 202 -15.46 -9.23 5.57
N ASN A 203 -14.36 -9.95 5.79
CA ASN A 203 -13.89 -10.99 4.88
C ASN A 203 -14.91 -12.13 4.74
N GLN A 204 -15.51 -12.57 5.85
CA GLN A 204 -16.61 -13.55 5.79
C GLN A 204 -17.81 -13.02 5.00
N ALA A 205 -18.21 -11.77 5.23
CA ALA A 205 -19.36 -11.18 4.54
C ALA A 205 -19.12 -11.13 3.01
N MET A 206 -17.91 -10.76 2.58
CA MET A 206 -17.52 -10.77 1.18
C MET A 206 -17.63 -12.17 0.56
N PHE A 207 -17.12 -13.20 1.24
CA PHE A 207 -17.22 -14.58 0.77
C PHE A 207 -18.68 -15.06 0.68
N ARG A 208 -19.52 -14.72 1.65
CA ARG A 208 -20.97 -15.01 1.59
C ARG A 208 -21.65 -14.30 0.41
N GLN A 209 -21.29 -13.05 0.12
CA GLN A 209 -21.81 -12.31 -1.03
C GLN A 209 -21.43 -12.99 -2.36
N LEU A 210 -20.18 -13.43 -2.50
CA LEU A 210 -19.72 -14.19 -3.68
C LEU A 210 -20.46 -15.53 -3.81
N ARG A 211 -20.71 -16.23 -2.70
CA ARG A 211 -21.50 -17.46 -2.68
C ARG A 211 -22.93 -17.23 -3.17
N THR A 212 -23.58 -16.15 -2.72
CA THR A 212 -24.95 -15.81 -3.16
C THR A 212 -24.99 -15.59 -4.68
N ALA A 213 -24.00 -14.88 -5.24
CA ALA A 213 -23.91 -14.67 -6.69
C ALA A 213 -23.81 -16.01 -7.45
N LEU A 214 -23.06 -16.98 -6.93
CA LEU A 214 -22.93 -18.31 -7.54
C LEU A 214 -24.19 -19.16 -7.46
N THR A 215 -25.08 -18.92 -6.49
CA THR A 215 -26.32 -19.70 -6.33
C THR A 215 -27.31 -19.48 -7.49
N SER A 216 -27.13 -18.40 -8.26
CA SER A 216 -27.93 -18.12 -9.46
C SER A 216 -27.52 -18.94 -10.70
N ALA A 217 -26.39 -19.64 -10.65
CA ALA A 217 -25.94 -20.53 -11.72
C ALA A 217 -26.61 -21.90 -11.60
N SER A 218 -27.17 -22.38 -12.71
CA SER A 218 -27.71 -23.75 -12.81
C SER A 218 -26.60 -24.81 -12.74
N GLU A 219 -26.95 -25.97 -12.16
CA GLU A 219 -26.18 -27.21 -11.94
C GLU A 219 -24.84 -27.32 -12.68
N SER A 220 -23.79 -26.73 -12.11
CA SER A 220 -22.42 -26.86 -12.61
C SER A 220 -21.55 -27.41 -11.49
N ALA A 221 -20.98 -28.60 -11.70
CA ALA A 221 -20.09 -29.24 -10.73
C ALA A 221 -18.92 -28.33 -10.31
N THR A 222 -18.44 -27.48 -11.22
CA THR A 222 -17.40 -26.47 -10.94
C THR A 222 -17.89 -25.39 -9.98
N VAL A 223 -19.15 -24.95 -10.12
CA VAL A 223 -19.77 -23.97 -9.23
C VAL A 223 -20.01 -24.59 -7.85
N ASP A 224 -20.48 -25.83 -7.78
CA ASP A 224 -20.71 -26.55 -6.52
C ASP A 224 -19.40 -26.74 -5.73
N ALA A 225 -18.33 -27.18 -6.40
CA ALA A 225 -17.01 -27.31 -5.78
C ALA A 225 -16.48 -25.94 -5.29
N THR A 226 -16.73 -24.88 -6.05
CA THR A 226 -16.33 -23.51 -5.67
C THR A 226 -17.12 -23.04 -4.44
N MET A 227 -18.43 -23.30 -4.39
CA MET A 227 -19.27 -22.97 -3.23
C MET A 227 -18.81 -23.72 -1.97
N ALA A 228 -18.47 -25.01 -2.08
CA ALA A 228 -17.93 -25.78 -0.96
C ALA A 228 -16.59 -25.21 -0.44
N ARG A 229 -15.70 -24.75 -1.33
CA ARG A 229 -14.46 -24.04 -0.93
C ARG A 229 -14.78 -22.74 -0.20
N ILE A 230 -15.77 -21.97 -0.68
CA ILE A 230 -16.20 -20.74 0.01
C ILE A 230 -16.75 -21.04 1.40
N ASP A 231 -17.61 -22.06 1.53
CA ASP A 231 -18.22 -22.44 2.81
C ASP A 231 -17.12 -22.84 3.82
N SER A 232 -16.13 -23.63 3.40
CA SER A 232 -14.96 -23.96 4.22
C SER A 232 -14.15 -22.72 4.65
N LEU A 233 -13.98 -21.73 3.77
CA LEU A 233 -13.30 -20.47 4.11
C LEU A 233 -14.13 -19.62 5.10
N VAL A 234 -15.44 -19.57 4.94
CA VAL A 234 -16.34 -18.84 5.84
C VAL A 234 -16.31 -19.46 7.24
N ASP A 235 -16.41 -20.78 7.34
CA ASP A 235 -16.33 -21.51 8.60
C ASP A 235 -14.96 -21.36 9.26
N GLY A 236 -13.90 -21.48 8.47
CA GLY A 236 -12.53 -21.29 8.93
C GLY A 236 -12.26 -19.86 9.45
N LEU A 237 -12.79 -18.83 8.78
CA LEU A 237 -12.75 -17.46 9.27
C LEU A 237 -13.61 -17.27 10.53
N GLY A 238 -14.55 -18.16 10.81
CA GLY A 238 -15.38 -18.17 12.02
C GLY A 238 -14.65 -18.71 13.25
N ALA A 239 -13.60 -19.51 13.05
CA ALA A 239 -12.78 -20.05 14.12
C ALA A 239 -11.99 -18.96 14.88
N ASP A 240 -11.49 -19.33 16.06
CA ASP A 240 -10.51 -18.51 16.79
C ASP A 240 -9.28 -18.23 15.91
N MET A 241 -8.70 -17.02 16.03
CA MET A 241 -7.53 -16.61 15.25
C MET A 241 -6.33 -17.52 15.48
N SER A 242 -6.24 -18.18 16.62
CA SER A 242 -5.19 -19.18 16.93
C SER A 242 -5.42 -20.55 16.28
N ARG A 243 -6.60 -20.80 15.70
CA ARG A 243 -7.02 -22.10 15.14
C ARG A 243 -7.40 -22.05 13.66
N MET A 244 -7.06 -20.97 12.97
CA MET A 244 -7.30 -20.86 11.54
C MET A 244 -6.33 -21.75 10.77
N SER A 245 -6.82 -22.41 9.72
CA SER A 245 -5.93 -23.15 8.83
C SER A 245 -5.01 -22.18 8.07
N PRO A 246 -3.80 -22.62 7.65
CA PRO A 246 -2.91 -21.80 6.82
C PRO A 246 -3.59 -21.22 5.57
N ASN A 247 -4.56 -21.95 5.01
CA ASN A 247 -5.34 -21.48 3.87
C ASN A 247 -6.23 -20.29 4.20
N VAL A 248 -6.96 -20.39 5.30
CA VAL A 248 -7.81 -19.31 5.79
C VAL A 248 -6.96 -18.07 6.09
N VAL A 249 -5.80 -18.26 6.73
CA VAL A 249 -4.87 -17.17 7.03
C VAL A 249 -4.35 -16.52 5.75
N ALA A 250 -3.96 -17.30 4.73
CA ALA A 250 -3.51 -16.76 3.45
C ALA A 250 -4.59 -15.87 2.80
N HIS A 251 -5.83 -16.37 2.71
CA HIS A 251 -6.96 -15.59 2.20
C HIS A 251 -7.29 -14.37 3.08
N PHE A 252 -7.05 -14.45 4.38
CA PHE A 252 -7.24 -13.32 5.29
C PHE A 252 -6.16 -12.26 5.11
N ILE A 253 -4.90 -12.64 4.92
CA ILE A 253 -3.80 -11.72 4.59
C ILE A 253 -4.10 -10.97 3.28
N VAL A 254 -4.63 -11.66 2.25
CA VAL A 254 -5.11 -10.99 1.02
C VAL A 254 -6.15 -9.91 1.34
N HIS A 255 -7.06 -10.16 2.28
CA HIS A 255 -8.14 -9.23 2.61
C HIS A 255 -7.67 -8.00 3.40
N ILE A 256 -6.73 -8.19 4.34
CA ILE A 256 -6.20 -7.09 5.17
C ILE A 256 -5.12 -6.30 4.45
N ALA A 257 -4.52 -6.87 3.40
CA ALA A 257 -3.58 -6.16 2.56
C ALA A 257 -4.17 -4.81 2.18
N PRO A 258 -3.41 -3.72 2.35
CA PRO A 258 -3.90 -2.40 2.03
C PRO A 258 -4.40 -2.48 0.60
N ARG A 259 -5.71 -2.32 0.46
CA ARG A 259 -6.27 -2.08 -0.85
C ARG A 259 -5.55 -0.82 -1.31
N PRO A 260 -5.14 -0.73 -2.58
CA PRO A 260 -5.01 0.59 -3.16
C PRO A 260 -6.36 1.21 -2.88
N THR A 261 -6.42 2.12 -1.91
CA THR A 261 -7.57 2.97 -1.77
C THR A 261 -7.70 3.49 -3.18
N GLY A 262 -8.86 3.25 -3.80
CA GLY A 262 -9.30 4.19 -4.80
C GLY A 262 -9.06 5.52 -4.11
N ARG A 263 -8.06 6.26 -4.60
CA ARG A 263 -8.01 7.68 -4.32
C ARG A 263 -9.46 8.11 -4.53
N GLY A 264 -9.99 8.93 -3.63
CA GLY A 264 -11.02 9.86 -4.09
C GLY A 264 -10.50 10.41 -5.42
N ASP A 265 -11.10 9.91 -6.48
CA ASP A 265 -10.75 10.00 -7.89
C ASP A 265 -9.41 9.50 -8.49
N LYS A 266 -9.64 8.88 -9.65
CA LYS A 266 -8.74 8.33 -10.66
C LYS A 266 -7.59 9.26 -11.04
N SER A 267 -6.36 8.75 -11.00
CA SER A 267 -5.31 9.08 -11.98
C SER A 267 -4.29 7.95 -12.07
N ARG A 268 -3.98 7.52 -13.31
CA ARG A 268 -2.97 6.48 -13.63
C ARG A 268 -1.52 6.97 -13.50
N TYR A 269 -1.27 8.19 -13.04
CA TYR A 269 -0.02 8.92 -13.35
C TYR A 269 0.81 9.44 -12.16
N VAL A 270 0.63 8.96 -10.92
CA VAL A 270 1.48 9.47 -9.81
C VAL A 270 1.90 8.38 -8.84
N GLU A 271 3.16 7.94 -8.94
CA GLU A 271 3.96 7.47 -7.80
C GLU A 271 4.19 8.69 -6.89
N VAL A 272 3.59 8.70 -5.69
CA VAL A 272 4.01 9.59 -4.62
C VAL A 272 4.68 8.73 -3.58
N GLY A 273 6.01 8.81 -3.52
CA GLY A 273 6.76 8.31 -2.38
C GLY A 273 6.40 9.08 -1.12
N VAL A 274 6.38 8.36 0.00
CA VAL A 274 6.50 8.83 1.39
C VAL A 274 5.47 9.87 1.82
N SER A 275 4.47 9.40 2.56
CA SER A 275 3.75 10.23 3.52
C SER A 275 4.72 10.83 4.52
N SER A 276 5.11 12.08 4.31
CA SER A 276 5.77 12.90 5.32
C SER A 276 4.76 13.22 6.42
N THR A 277 4.78 12.45 7.51
CA THR A 277 4.12 12.85 8.76
C THR A 277 4.93 13.96 9.42
N ARG A 278 4.65 15.22 9.05
CA ARG A 278 5.08 16.39 9.84
C ARG A 278 3.88 16.92 10.63
N GLY A 279 3.85 16.58 11.91
CA GLY A 279 3.17 17.29 13.02
C GLY A 279 1.71 17.71 12.83
N ASP A 280 0.79 16.96 13.44
CA ASP A 280 -0.54 17.39 13.96
C ASP A 280 -1.36 18.42 13.16
N LYS A 281 -1.22 18.42 11.84
CA LYS A 281 -2.11 19.12 10.92
C LYS A 281 -2.48 18.14 9.83
N THR A 282 -3.63 17.49 9.99
CA THR A 282 -4.35 16.90 8.87
C THR A 282 -4.56 18.00 7.82
N GLU A 283 -3.83 17.93 6.71
CA GLU A 283 -4.15 18.70 5.51
C GLU A 283 -5.58 18.31 5.09
N PRO A 284 -6.44 19.26 4.70
CA PRO A 284 -7.80 18.95 4.27
C PRO A 284 -7.79 18.03 3.04
N ASP A 285 -8.79 17.15 2.95
CA ASP A 285 -8.95 16.23 1.81
C ASP A 285 -8.97 17.01 0.49
N MET A 286 -8.03 16.69 -0.42
CA MET A 286 -7.94 17.28 -1.75
C MET A 286 -8.84 16.48 -2.72
N ALA A 287 -10.04 16.99 -2.99
CA ALA A 287 -11.11 16.34 -3.77
C ALA A 287 -11.25 16.85 -5.22
N SER A 288 -10.67 18.00 -5.54
CA SER A 288 -10.83 18.70 -6.83
C SER A 288 -9.48 19.15 -7.42
N PRO A 289 -9.33 19.20 -8.77
CA PRO A 289 -8.16 19.82 -9.42
C PRO A 289 -7.86 21.24 -8.92
N PHE A 290 -8.90 21.96 -8.48
CA PHE A 290 -8.77 23.32 -7.96
C PHE A 290 -8.25 23.38 -6.52
N ASP A 291 -8.38 22.30 -5.73
CA ASP A 291 -7.74 22.22 -4.39
C ASP A 291 -6.21 22.18 -4.54
N PHE A 292 -5.72 21.44 -5.54
CA PHE A 292 -4.30 21.40 -5.89
C PHE A 292 -3.84 22.75 -6.43
N LEU A 293 -4.61 23.38 -7.31
CA LEU A 293 -4.28 24.68 -7.87
C LEU A 293 -4.20 25.75 -6.77
N GLU A 294 -5.14 25.76 -5.82
CA GLU A 294 -5.14 26.68 -4.68
C GLU A 294 -3.89 26.50 -3.80
N ARG A 295 -3.53 25.25 -3.48
CA ARG A 295 -2.31 24.93 -2.73
C ARG A 295 -1.07 25.37 -3.50
N ASP A 296 -1.00 25.06 -4.78
CA ASP A 296 0.17 25.33 -5.61
C ASP A 296 0.35 26.83 -5.83
N VAL A 297 -0.74 27.60 -5.97
CA VAL A 297 -0.71 29.08 -5.96
C VAL A 297 -0.18 29.63 -4.63
N ARG A 298 -0.64 29.08 -3.48
CA ARG A 298 -0.11 29.47 -2.15
C ARG A 298 1.37 29.14 -1.99
N LEU A 299 1.84 28.02 -2.55
CA LEU A 299 3.25 27.64 -2.54
C LEU A 299 4.08 28.51 -3.48
N ALA A 300 3.53 28.88 -4.64
CA ALA A 300 4.18 29.75 -5.62
C ALA A 300 4.51 31.12 -5.02
N ARG A 301 3.69 31.66 -4.11
CA ARG A 301 3.97 32.92 -3.39
C ARG A 301 5.30 32.92 -2.62
N ARG A 302 5.82 31.73 -2.26
CA ARG A 302 7.09 31.58 -1.53
C ARG A 302 8.33 31.56 -2.45
N ARG A 303 8.10 31.55 -3.77
CA ARG A 303 9.14 31.54 -4.81
C ARG A 303 9.25 32.94 -5.43
N SER A 304 10.35 33.24 -6.11
CA SER A 304 10.57 34.53 -6.76
C SER A 304 11.04 34.36 -8.20
N GLY A 305 10.71 35.35 -9.05
CA GLY A 305 11.21 35.45 -10.42
C GLY A 305 10.84 34.25 -11.31
N ALA A 306 11.80 33.79 -12.11
CA ALA A 306 11.59 32.73 -13.11
C ALA A 306 11.13 31.39 -12.50
N ASP A 307 11.57 31.07 -11.28
CA ASP A 307 11.20 29.83 -10.59
C ASP A 307 9.72 29.82 -10.18
N GLN A 308 9.14 30.99 -9.89
CA GLN A 308 7.72 31.13 -9.60
C GLN A 308 6.88 30.91 -10.86
N THR A 309 7.28 31.54 -11.97
CA THR A 309 6.60 31.43 -13.27
C THR A 309 6.67 30.00 -13.82
N ALA A 310 7.85 29.36 -13.78
CA ALA A 310 8.01 27.99 -14.24
C ALA A 310 7.16 27.00 -13.41
N TYR A 311 7.15 27.18 -12.08
CA TYR A 311 6.32 26.38 -11.18
C TYR A 311 4.83 26.56 -11.47
N LEU A 312 4.35 27.80 -11.59
CA LEU A 312 2.93 28.04 -11.91
C LEU A 312 2.54 27.46 -13.27
N ASN A 313 3.33 27.69 -14.31
CA ASN A 313 3.04 27.18 -15.66
C ASN A 313 2.96 25.65 -15.68
N GLU A 314 3.88 24.96 -15.01
CA GLU A 314 3.85 23.50 -14.92
C GLU A 314 2.56 22.99 -14.25
N HIS A 315 2.20 23.61 -13.12
CA HIS A 315 1.06 23.17 -12.32
C HIS A 315 -0.29 23.55 -12.95
N ILE A 316 -0.40 24.73 -13.56
CA ILE A 316 -1.58 25.17 -14.32
C ILE A 316 -1.77 24.29 -15.57
N SER A 317 -0.69 24.00 -16.31
CA SER A 317 -0.76 23.13 -17.49
C SER A 317 -1.30 21.74 -17.13
N ARG A 318 -0.92 21.21 -15.96
CA ARG A 318 -1.47 19.94 -15.43
C ARG A 318 -2.97 20.05 -15.16
N VAL A 319 -3.45 21.12 -14.55
CA VAL A 319 -4.89 21.33 -14.29
C VAL A 319 -5.67 21.47 -15.60
N ILE A 320 -5.20 22.26 -16.55
CA ILE A 320 -5.84 22.41 -17.87
C ILE A 320 -5.91 21.07 -18.59
N ARG A 321 -4.84 20.27 -18.55
CA ARG A 321 -4.82 18.93 -19.12
C ARG A 321 -5.88 18.02 -18.48
N VAL A 322 -6.05 18.09 -17.16
CA VAL A 322 -7.08 17.34 -16.44
C VAL A 322 -8.50 17.76 -16.86
N LEU A 323 -8.75 19.07 -16.99
CA LEU A 323 -10.05 19.58 -17.43
C LEU A 323 -10.37 19.16 -18.88
N LYS A 324 -9.38 19.15 -19.78
CA LYS A 324 -9.54 18.62 -21.14
C LYS A 324 -9.91 17.13 -21.14
N TYR A 325 -9.28 16.32 -20.29
CA TYR A 325 -9.62 14.90 -20.15
C TYR A 325 -11.04 14.67 -19.63
N GLN A 326 -11.61 15.62 -18.90
CA GLN A 326 -13.02 15.60 -18.46
C GLN A 326 -14.00 16.05 -19.56
N GLY A 327 -13.52 16.29 -20.79
CA GLY A 327 -14.35 16.67 -21.93
C GLY A 327 -14.61 18.17 -22.08
N ASN A 328 -13.93 19.03 -21.31
CA ASN A 328 -14.07 20.48 -21.42
C ASN A 328 -13.29 21.03 -22.62
N SER A 329 -13.81 22.06 -23.29
CA SER A 329 -13.05 22.78 -24.31
C SER A 329 -11.92 23.58 -23.65
N ILE A 330 -10.90 23.96 -24.43
CA ILE A 330 -9.77 24.75 -23.89
C ILE A 330 -10.23 26.10 -23.30
N SER A 331 -11.25 26.69 -23.91
CA SER A 331 -11.91 27.91 -23.46
C SER A 331 -12.60 27.70 -22.10
N ASP A 332 -13.36 26.60 -21.96
CA ASP A 332 -14.02 26.24 -20.70
C ASP A 332 -13.01 25.93 -19.58
N CYS A 333 -11.84 25.38 -19.94
CA CYS A 333 -10.77 25.10 -18.99
C CYS A 333 -10.24 26.39 -18.35
N VAL A 334 -9.99 27.43 -19.17
CA VAL A 334 -9.54 28.75 -18.69
C VAL A 334 -10.64 29.40 -17.85
N GLU A 335 -11.88 29.37 -18.33
CA GLU A 335 -13.04 29.92 -17.61
C GLU A 335 -13.17 29.33 -16.20
N ARG A 336 -13.15 28.00 -16.10
CA ARG A 336 -13.24 27.31 -14.80
C ARG A 336 -12.05 27.63 -13.90
N CYS A 337 -10.83 27.67 -14.43
CA CYS A 337 -9.65 28.04 -13.63
C CYS A 337 -9.78 29.44 -13.05
N VAL A 338 -10.15 30.43 -13.86
CA VAL A 338 -10.27 31.84 -13.41
C VAL A 338 -11.38 31.98 -12.36
N LEU A 339 -12.54 31.36 -12.57
CA LEU A 339 -13.66 31.44 -11.62
C LEU A 339 -13.35 30.75 -10.28
N GLU A 340 -12.77 29.55 -10.32
CA GLU A 340 -12.44 28.79 -9.11
C GLU A 340 -11.32 29.46 -8.30
N ILE A 341 -10.29 29.99 -8.96
CA ILE A 341 -9.24 30.76 -8.29
C ILE A 341 -9.84 32.00 -7.63
N ARG A 342 -10.73 32.73 -8.33
CA ARG A 342 -11.38 33.92 -7.81
C ARG A 342 -12.21 33.62 -6.56
N GLU A 343 -13.01 32.56 -6.61
CA GLU A 343 -13.89 32.15 -5.52
C GLU A 343 -13.08 31.71 -4.29
N ARG A 344 -12.14 30.78 -4.50
CA ARG A 344 -11.35 30.13 -3.43
C ARG A 344 -10.33 31.04 -2.77
N LEU A 345 -9.79 32.02 -3.51
CA LEU A 345 -8.86 33.01 -2.99
C LEU A 345 -9.53 34.34 -2.63
N HIS A 346 -10.87 34.40 -2.68
CA HIS A 346 -11.68 35.56 -2.31
C HIS A 346 -11.29 36.85 -3.04
N LEU A 347 -11.01 36.77 -4.35
CA LEU A 347 -10.59 37.89 -5.19
C LEU A 347 -11.79 38.71 -5.68
N GLN A 348 -12.41 39.47 -4.79
CA GLN A 348 -13.68 40.18 -5.08
C GLN A 348 -13.54 41.23 -6.20
N ASN A 349 -12.36 41.84 -6.35
CA ASN A 349 -12.09 42.93 -7.30
C ASN A 349 -11.48 42.47 -8.64
N ALA A 350 -11.31 41.17 -8.87
CA ALA A 350 -10.73 40.67 -10.11
C ALA A 350 -11.78 40.67 -11.25
N PRO A 351 -11.50 41.28 -12.43
CA PRO A 351 -12.42 41.36 -13.55
C PRO A 351 -12.47 40.03 -14.33
N ALA A 352 -12.90 38.95 -13.66
CA ALA A 352 -12.91 37.60 -14.23
C ALA A 352 -13.66 37.52 -15.57
N SER A 353 -14.82 38.16 -15.68
CA SER A 353 -15.62 38.14 -16.91
C SER A 353 -14.88 38.75 -18.12
N GLU A 354 -14.15 39.86 -17.92
CA GLU A 354 -13.40 40.49 -19.00
C GLU A 354 -12.20 39.65 -19.43
N ILE A 355 -11.55 38.97 -18.48
CA ILE A 355 -10.40 38.10 -18.73
C ILE A 355 -10.86 36.84 -19.46
N ILE A 356 -12.00 36.27 -19.08
CA ILE A 356 -12.61 35.13 -19.74
C ILE A 356 -12.94 35.49 -21.19
N GLU A 357 -13.66 36.58 -21.45
CA GLU A 357 -14.02 36.98 -22.81
C GLU A 357 -12.80 37.27 -23.70
N LYS A 358 -11.77 37.93 -23.17
CA LYS A 358 -10.49 38.10 -23.88
C LYS A 358 -9.81 36.76 -24.18
N ALA A 359 -9.82 35.83 -23.23
CA ALA A 359 -9.26 34.49 -23.42
C ALA A 359 -10.01 33.70 -24.50
N LYS A 360 -11.34 33.81 -24.57
CA LYS A 360 -12.14 33.14 -25.61
C LYS A 360 -11.76 33.63 -27.01
N ALA A 361 -11.59 34.95 -27.17
CA ALA A 361 -11.16 35.54 -28.43
C ALA A 361 -9.72 35.12 -28.80
N GLU A 362 -8.78 35.21 -27.86
CA GLU A 362 -7.37 34.86 -28.10
C GLU A 362 -7.18 33.37 -28.43
N LEU A 363 -7.96 32.48 -27.79
CA LEU A 363 -7.92 31.04 -28.07
C LEU A 363 -8.62 30.66 -29.38
N ALA A 364 -9.61 31.44 -29.83
CA ALA A 364 -10.28 31.21 -31.11
C ALA A 364 -9.36 31.50 -32.30
N ASP A 365 -8.58 32.60 -32.21
CA ASP A 365 -7.67 33.06 -33.27
C ASP A 365 -6.33 32.31 -33.28
N ALA A 366 -5.99 31.58 -32.21
CA ALA A 366 -4.73 30.86 -32.10
C ALA A 366 -4.69 29.53 -32.89
N PRO A 367 -3.52 29.16 -33.47
CA PRO A 367 -3.30 27.83 -34.04
C PRO A 367 -3.49 26.72 -33.00
N ALA A 368 -4.07 25.58 -33.40
CA ALA A 368 -4.41 24.48 -32.49
C ALA A 368 -3.24 23.99 -31.62
N GLU A 369 -2.02 24.01 -32.16
CA GLU A 369 -0.80 23.57 -31.48
C GLU A 369 -0.35 24.50 -30.35
N GLN A 370 -0.76 25.78 -30.38
CA GLN A 370 -0.35 26.80 -29.41
C GLN A 370 -1.41 27.09 -28.34
N ARG A 371 -2.64 26.57 -28.51
CA ARG A 371 -3.77 26.86 -27.62
C ARG A 371 -3.54 26.43 -26.17
N ASP A 372 -2.82 25.33 -25.93
CA ASP A 372 -2.55 24.83 -24.57
C ASP A 372 -1.53 25.71 -23.83
N GLU A 373 -0.53 26.22 -24.54
CA GLU A 373 0.47 27.14 -23.99
C GLU A 373 -0.17 28.50 -23.69
N ILE A 374 -0.97 29.02 -24.63
CA ILE A 374 -1.71 30.28 -24.47
C ILE A 374 -2.68 30.20 -23.28
N ALA A 375 -3.44 29.10 -23.16
CA ALA A 375 -4.35 28.90 -22.03
C ALA A 375 -3.62 28.86 -20.67
N THR A 376 -2.47 28.19 -20.62
CA THR A 376 -1.63 28.13 -19.41
C THR A 376 -1.11 29.52 -19.04
N ARG A 377 -0.64 30.28 -20.03
CA ARG A 377 -0.16 31.66 -19.86
C ARG A 377 -1.26 32.56 -19.33
N ILE A 378 -2.46 32.55 -19.91
CA ILE A 378 -3.58 33.39 -19.49
C ILE A 378 -3.94 33.17 -18.01
N VAL A 379 -4.02 31.89 -17.58
CA VAL A 379 -4.30 31.57 -16.17
C VAL A 379 -3.14 31.97 -15.26
N SER A 380 -1.89 31.79 -15.71
CA SER A 380 -0.72 32.22 -14.94
C SER A 380 -0.66 33.74 -14.78
N ASP A 381 -0.97 34.49 -15.83
CA ASP A 381 -1.00 35.96 -15.82
C ASP A 381 -2.09 36.45 -14.86
N PHE A 382 -3.27 35.82 -14.87
CA PHE A 382 -4.32 36.09 -13.90
C PHE A 382 -3.85 35.89 -12.45
N ILE A 383 -3.20 34.77 -12.14
CA ILE A 383 -2.67 34.49 -10.80
C ILE A 383 -1.60 35.53 -10.41
N ASN A 384 -0.67 35.83 -11.33
CA ASN A 384 0.41 36.78 -11.06
C ASN A 384 -0.14 38.19 -10.77
N SER A 385 -1.07 38.67 -11.60
CA SER A 385 -1.64 40.02 -11.49
C SER A 385 -2.53 40.23 -10.27
N TYR A 386 -3.28 39.20 -9.82
CA TYR A 386 -4.33 39.38 -8.81
C TYR A 386 -4.11 38.61 -7.51
N VAL A 387 -3.11 37.73 -7.43
CA VAL A 387 -2.83 36.91 -6.23
C VAL A 387 -1.42 37.09 -5.67
N ILE A 388 -0.43 37.31 -6.54
CA ILE A 388 0.97 37.40 -6.14
C ILE A 388 1.42 38.85 -5.98
N VAL A 389 1.00 39.73 -6.90
CA VAL A 389 1.30 41.17 -6.86
C VAL A 389 0.28 41.96 -6.01
N GLY A 390 -0.95 41.46 -5.89
CA GLY A 390 -1.97 41.97 -4.96
C GLY A 390 -1.87 41.31 -3.59
#